data_AF-A0A9W7WNU4-F1
#
_entry.id   AF-A0A9W7WNU4-F1
#
_cell.length_a   1.000
_cell.length_b   1.000
_cell.length_c   1.000
_cell.angle_alpha   90.00
_cell.angle_beta   90.00
_cell.angle_gamma   90.00
#
_symmetry.space_group_name_H-M   'P 1'
#
loop_
_entity.id
_entity.type
_entity.pdbx_description
1 polymer ?
#
loop_
_entity_poly.entity_id
_entity_poly.type
_entity_poly.pdbx_seq_one_letter_code
_entity_poly.pdbx_strand_id
1 'polypeptide(L)'
;MYIGSAAMDWRSFSTMKEFGLIIYNCSCLVMDLHRIFSLYRQLQYKEFVPSIWSKKLTALYNKDKSLQLFLNDIKAKAYISG
;
A
#
# COMPACT_ATOMS: atom_id res chain seq x y z
N MET A 1 6.47 7.97 1.11
CA MET A 1 5.71 7.02 0.27
C MET A 1 4.77 7.82 -0.60
N TYR A 2 4.68 7.52 -1.89
CA TYR A 2 3.72 8.12 -2.80
C TYR A 2 2.67 7.08 -3.17
N ILE A 3 1.39 7.47 -3.13
CA ILE A 3 0.26 6.67 -3.59
C ILE A 3 -0.60 7.59 -4.44
N GLY A 4 -0.88 7.24 -5.68
CA GLY A 4 -1.70 8.05 -6.55
C GLY A 4 -2.38 7.21 -7.62
N SER A 5 -3.29 7.85 -8.34
CA SER A 5 -3.91 7.29 -9.55
C SER A 5 -2.96 7.26 -10.74
N ALA A 6 -1.81 7.91 -10.61
CA ALA A 6 -0.80 8.02 -11.63
C ALA A 6 -0.24 6.66 -12.02
N ALA A 7 -0.33 6.33 -13.31
CA ALA A 7 0.45 5.23 -13.83
C ALA A 7 1.94 5.61 -13.79
N MET A 8 2.81 4.64 -13.49
CA MET A 8 4.26 4.84 -13.49
C MET A 8 4.78 4.81 -14.94
N ASP A 9 4.26 5.68 -15.80
CA ASP A 9 4.71 5.87 -17.16
C ASP A 9 5.00 7.35 -17.43
N TRP A 10 5.97 7.62 -18.31
CA TRP A 10 6.43 8.98 -18.59
C TRP A 10 5.40 9.81 -19.39
N ARG A 11 4.36 9.18 -19.96
CA ARG A 11 3.30 9.83 -20.74
C ARG A 11 2.12 10.29 -19.86
N SER A 12 1.95 9.72 -18.67
CA SER A 12 0.93 10.10 -17.69
C SER A 12 1.06 11.56 -17.21
N PHE A 13 2.25 12.18 -17.34
CA PHE A 13 2.51 13.51 -16.81
C PHE A 13 1.91 14.69 -17.59
N SER A 14 1.38 14.47 -18.81
CA SER A 14 1.05 15.57 -19.73
C SER A 14 -0.43 15.67 -20.13
N THR A 15 -1.28 14.68 -19.84
CA THR A 15 -2.66 14.66 -20.40
C THR A 15 -3.79 14.36 -19.41
N MET A 16 -3.52 13.84 -18.20
CA MET A 16 -4.57 13.50 -17.24
C MET A 16 -4.40 14.24 -15.90
N LYS A 17 -5.53 14.65 -15.31
CA LYS A 17 -5.55 15.18 -13.95
C LYS A 17 -5.43 14.00 -12.99
N GLU A 18 -4.20 13.71 -12.57
CA GLU A 18 -3.93 12.65 -11.61
C GLU A 18 -3.95 13.20 -10.17
N PHE A 19 -4.44 12.39 -9.23
CA PHE A 19 -4.43 12.72 -7.81
C PHE A 19 -3.46 11.79 -7.09
N GLY A 20 -2.63 12.36 -6.22
CA GLY A 20 -1.66 11.61 -5.45
C GLY A 20 -1.47 12.17 -4.04
N LEU A 21 -1.18 11.27 -3.12
CA LEU A 21 -0.86 11.55 -1.73
C LEU A 21 0.60 11.22 -1.48
N ILE A 22 1.32 12.16 -0.87
CA ILE A 22 2.66 11.91 -0.35
C ILE A 22 2.56 11.81 1.17
N ILE A 23 2.95 10.66 1.70
CA ILE A 23 2.96 10.39 3.13
C ILE A 23 4.41 10.41 3.60
N TYR A 24 4.73 11.34 4.50
CA TYR A 24 6.04 11.48 5.14
C TYR A 24 6.06 10.77 6.50
N ASN A 25 7.23 10.27 6.89
CA ASN A 25 7.51 9.70 8.22
C ASN A 25 6.57 8.57 8.71
N CYS A 26 5.94 7.84 7.79
CA CYS A 26 5.05 6.72 8.13
C CYS A 26 5.68 5.38 7.72
N SER A 27 6.62 4.86 8.52
CA SER A 27 7.31 3.60 8.24
C SER A 27 6.37 2.39 8.33
N CYS A 28 5.33 2.45 9.15
CA CYS A 28 4.41 1.34 9.35
C CYS A 28 3.52 1.07 8.12
N LEU A 29 3.06 2.11 7.44
CA LEU A 29 2.30 1.97 6.20
C LEU A 29 3.19 1.45 5.06
N VAL A 30 4.45 1.87 5.01
CA VAL A 30 5.46 1.34 4.08
C VAL A 30 5.71 -0.15 4.32
N MET A 31 5.78 -0.59 5.57
CA MET A 31 5.95 -2.01 5.90
C MET A 31 4.76 -2.86 5.42
N ASP A 32 3.53 -2.37 5.57
CA ASP A 32 2.35 -3.09 5.09
C ASP A 32 2.29 -3.16 3.56
N LEU A 33 2.66 -2.08 2.88
CA LEU A 33 2.82 -2.10 1.42
C LEU A 33 3.89 -3.13 1.00
N HIS A 34 5.05 -3.12 1.66
CA HIS A 34 6.14 -4.05 1.36
C HIS A 34 5.72 -5.52 1.55
N ARG A 35 4.90 -5.82 2.55
CA ARG A 35 4.34 -7.16 2.77
C ARG A 35 3.43 -7.60 1.64
N ILE A 36 2.56 -6.72 1.15
CA ILE A 36 1.68 -7.01 0.01
C ILE A 36 2.51 -7.28 -1.25
N PHE A 37 3.49 -6.44 -1.55
CA PHE A 37 4.42 -6.70 -2.67
C PHE A 37 5.17 -8.02 -2.50
N SER A 38 5.64 -8.33 -1.30
CA SER A 38 6.32 -9.59 -1.00
C SER A 38 5.40 -10.79 -1.20
N LEU A 39 4.12 -10.67 -0.85
CA LEU A 39 3.10 -11.69 -1.03
C LEU A 39 2.87 -11.98 -2.52
N TYR A 40 2.58 -10.95 -3.33
CA TYR A 40 2.39 -11.13 -4.77
C TYR A 40 3.64 -11.67 -5.46
N ARG A 41 4.83 -11.22 -5.05
CA ARG A 41 6.09 -11.73 -5.59
C ARG A 41 6.31 -13.22 -5.26
N GLN A 42 5.91 -13.68 -4.08
CA GLN A 42 5.99 -15.11 -3.74
C GLN A 42 5.02 -15.96 -4.56
N LEU A 43 3.86 -15.40 -4.92
CA LEU A 43 2.88 -16.09 -5.77
C LEU A 43 3.33 -16.23 -7.22
N GLN A 44 4.25 -15.40 -7.70
CA GLN A 44 4.76 -15.46 -9.08
C GLN A 44 5.27 -16.85 -9.49
N TYR A 45 5.79 -17.63 -8.54
CA TYR A 45 6.35 -18.96 -8.77
C TYR A 45 5.50 -20.10 -8.19
N LYS A 46 4.24 -19.82 -7.82
CA LYS A 46 3.32 -20.79 -7.23
C LYS A 46 2.13 -21.00 -8.15
N GLU A 47 1.82 -22.26 -8.45
CA GLU A 47 0.64 -22.63 -9.24
C GLU A 47 -0.67 -22.52 -8.44
N PHE A 48 -0.57 -22.46 -7.10
CA PHE A 48 -1.73 -22.36 -6.21
C PHE A 48 -1.46 -21.43 -5.02
N VAL A 49 -2.54 -20.80 -4.54
CA VAL A 49 -2.51 -19.93 -3.36
C VAL A 49 -2.48 -20.81 -2.10
N PRO A 50 -1.49 -20.68 -1.21
CA PRO A 50 -1.46 -21.46 0.03
C PRO A 50 -2.62 -21.08 0.95
N SER A 51 -3.20 -22.08 1.61
CA SER A 51 -4.27 -21.88 2.60
C SER A 51 -3.77 -21.24 3.91
N ILE A 52 -2.46 -21.33 4.18
CA ILE A 52 -1.82 -20.78 5.37
C ILE A 52 -0.68 -19.86 4.95
N TRP A 53 -0.73 -18.61 5.42
CA TRP A 53 0.31 -17.61 5.19
C TRP A 53 1.22 -17.45 6.39
N SER A 54 2.48 -17.08 6.14
CA SER A 54 3.39 -16.71 7.22
C SER A 54 2.87 -15.49 7.97
N LYS A 55 2.94 -15.51 9.31
CA LYS A 55 2.62 -14.34 10.16
C LYS A 55 3.41 -13.08 9.78
N LYS A 56 4.57 -13.23 9.11
CA LYS A 56 5.38 -12.11 8.62
C LYS A 56 4.70 -11.32 7.49
N LEU A 57 3.74 -11.93 6.79
CA LEU A 57 2.95 -11.31 5.71
C LEU A 57 1.67 -10.65 6.23
N THR A 58 1.32 -10.83 7.51
CA THR A 58 0.15 -10.19 8.12
C THR A 58 0.38 -8.69 8.27
N ALA A 59 -0.53 -7.87 7.75
CA ALA A 59 -0.49 -6.41 7.87
C ALA A 59 -0.59 -5.94 9.34
N LEU A 60 0.09 -4.85 9.69
CA LEU A 60 -0.04 -4.17 10.99
C LEU A 60 -1.39 -3.47 11.12
N TYR A 61 -1.85 -2.90 10.01
CA TYR A 61 -3.14 -2.21 9.91
C TYR A 61 -4.02 -2.88 8.87
N ASN A 62 -5.29 -3.02 9.21
CA ASN A 62 -6.31 -3.63 8.37
C ASN A 62 -7.63 -2.85 8.53
N LYS A 63 -8.71 -3.38 7.96
CA LYS A 63 -10.04 -2.75 8.03
C LYS A 63 -10.52 -2.54 9.47
N ASP A 64 -10.23 -3.49 10.37
CA ASP A 64 -10.66 -3.43 11.78
C ASP A 64 -9.74 -2.54 12.62
N LYS A 65 -8.44 -2.51 12.29
CA LYS A 65 -7.40 -1.73 12.93
C LYS A 65 -6.75 -0.79 11.91
N SER A 66 -7.40 0.33 11.64
CA SER A 66 -6.86 1.37 10.76
C SER A 66 -5.78 2.20 11.46
N LEU A 67 -4.74 2.59 10.73
CA LEU A 67 -3.75 3.58 11.18
C LEU A 67 -4.39 4.96 11.22
N GLN A 68 -4.25 5.69 12.32
CA GLN A 68 -4.56 7.12 12.38
C GLN A 68 -3.34 7.93 11.96
N LEU A 69 -3.52 8.83 11.00
CA LEU A 69 -2.47 9.72 10.52
C LEU A 69 -3.04 11.12 10.27
N PHE A 70 -2.17 12.10 10.09
CA PHE A 70 -2.56 13.45 9.70
C PHE A 70 -2.15 13.69 8.24
N LEU A 71 -3.12 14.08 7.41
CA LEU A 71 -2.91 14.50 6.04
C LEU A 71 -3.15 16.01 5.98
N ASN A 72 -2.09 16.82 5.84
CA ASN A 72 -2.19 18.28 5.85
C ASN A 72 -3.04 18.79 7.03
N ASP A 73 -2.72 18.34 8.24
CA ASP A 73 -3.41 18.65 9.51
C ASP A 73 -4.83 18.09 9.68
N ILE A 74 -5.33 17.32 8.70
CA ILE A 74 -6.61 16.62 8.78
C ILE A 74 -6.38 15.21 9.32
N LYS A 75 -7.08 14.84 10.40
CA LYS A 75 -7.08 13.46 10.90
C LYS A 75 -7.70 12.53 9.86
N ALA A 76 -6.92 11.56 9.43
CA ALA A 76 -7.31 10.52 8.49
C ALA A 76 -7.06 9.14 9.09
N LYS A 77 -7.82 8.16 8.60
CA LYS A 77 -7.61 6.74 8.90
C LYS A 77 -7.21 6.04 7.60
N ALA A 78 -6.13 5.27 7.61
CA ALA A 78 -5.71 4.50 6.45
C ALA A 78 -5.31 3.08 6.83
N TYR A 79 -5.48 2.19 5.86
CA TYR A 79 -4.89 0.87 5.81
C TYR A 79 -4.64 0.53 4.34
N ILE A 80 -3.79 -0.45 4.05
CA ILE A 80 -3.56 -0.91 2.69
C ILE A 80 -4.15 -2.30 2.56
N SER A 81 -4.94 -2.52 1.51
CA SER A 81 -5.42 -3.83 1.08
C SER A 81 -5.05 -4.04 -0.38
N GLY A 82 -4.71 -5.28 -0.73
CA GLY A 82 -4.55 -5.75 -2.11
C GLY A 82 -5.74 -6.58 -2.54
#